data_AF-T1B8I1-F1
#
_entry.id   AF-T1B8I1-F1
#
_cell.length_a   1.000
_cell.length_b   1.000
_cell.length_c   1.000
_cell.angle_alpha   90.00
_cell.angle_beta   90.00
_cell.angle_gamma   90.00
#
_symmetry.space_group_name_H-M   'P 1'
#
loop_
_entity.id
_entity.type
_entity.pdbx_description
1 polymer ?
#
loop_
_entity_poly.entity_id
_entity_poly.type
_entity_poly.pdbx_seq_one_letter_code
_entity_poly.pdbx_strand_id
1 'polypeptide(L)'
;ETNSILRAYTREMFGGCVLDACADIHAIPYYGGPHKSKKEIGRSKPKDGTTKFHMMATAYLIGKNGKRFTLAVTFVPLGTTMRAVVQTLLYLLKRCGITVRRLLLDRGFYAIGVVRLLIRLNIGFIIPMKGNRLKKKKKSYRTTYLMKSARDGKPITQLVNAVSVIKYNMG
;
A
#
# COMPACT_ATOMS: atom_id res chain seq x y z
N GLU A 1 -10.61 22.89 8.71
CA GLU A 1 -10.18 21.49 8.46
C GLU A 1 -8.87 21.48 7.67
N THR A 2 -7.86 20.76 8.16
CA THR A 2 -6.42 20.86 7.82
C THR A 2 -6.03 20.53 6.37
N ASN A 3 -6.96 20.36 5.43
CA ASN A 3 -6.60 20.14 4.02
C ASN A 3 -7.65 20.62 3.00
N SER A 4 -8.37 21.71 3.30
CA SER A 4 -9.39 22.27 2.40
C SER A 4 -8.82 22.72 1.06
N ILE A 5 -7.63 23.34 1.06
CA ILE A 5 -6.95 23.82 -0.15
C ILE A 5 -6.60 22.65 -1.07
N LEU A 6 -5.94 21.62 -0.53
CA LEU A 6 -5.58 20.44 -1.30
C LEU A 6 -6.83 19.78 -1.91
N ARG A 7 -7.95 19.72 -1.17
CA ARG A 7 -9.22 19.18 -1.69
C ARG A 7 -9.80 20.00 -2.84
N ALA A 8 -9.77 21.32 -2.75
CA ALA A 8 -10.23 22.21 -3.82
C ALA A 8 -9.42 21.98 -5.10
N TYR A 9 -8.08 22.03 -5.01
CA TYR A 9 -7.19 21.73 -6.12
C TYR A 9 -7.38 20.31 -6.66
N THR A 10 -7.52 19.31 -5.79
CA THR A 10 -7.72 17.92 -6.22
C THR A 10 -9.01 17.76 -7.00
N ARG A 11 -10.09 18.42 -6.57
CA ARG A 11 -11.38 18.40 -7.27
C ARG A 11 -11.32 19.11 -8.60
N GLU A 12 -10.66 20.26 -8.67
CA GLU A 12 -10.47 20.98 -9.93
C GLU A 12 -9.63 20.16 -10.93
N MET A 13 -8.52 19.57 -10.46
CA MET A 13 -7.59 18.84 -11.32
C MET A 13 -8.06 17.42 -11.69
N PHE A 14 -8.78 16.76 -10.79
CA PHE A 14 -9.08 15.31 -10.88
C PHE A 14 -10.53 14.97 -10.57
N GLY A 15 -11.42 15.94 -10.40
CA GLY A 15 -12.85 15.71 -10.15
C GLY A 15 -13.46 14.81 -11.22
N GLY A 16 -14.19 13.78 -10.79
CA GLY A 16 -14.82 12.81 -11.68
C GLY A 16 -13.84 11.84 -12.38
N CYS A 17 -12.53 11.98 -12.20
CA CYS A 17 -11.56 11.10 -12.82
C CYS A 17 -11.40 9.79 -12.03
N VAL A 18 -11.28 8.70 -12.78
CA VAL A 18 -10.97 7.36 -12.27
C VAL A 18 -9.49 7.11 -12.49
N LEU A 19 -8.70 7.09 -11.42
CA LEU A 19 -7.24 7.17 -11.48
C LEU A 19 -6.55 5.97 -10.83
N ASP A 20 -5.33 5.69 -11.29
CA ASP A 20 -4.43 4.76 -10.61
C ASP A 20 -3.72 5.49 -9.47
N ALA A 21 -3.64 4.82 -8.32
CA ALA A 21 -2.95 5.31 -7.13
C ALA A 21 -1.83 4.35 -6.76
N CYS A 22 -0.82 4.86 -6.08
CA CYS A 22 0.20 4.06 -5.44
C CYS A 22 0.14 4.28 -3.93
N ALA A 23 0.49 3.28 -3.14
CA ALA A 23 0.72 3.46 -1.71
C ALA A 23 2.10 2.95 -1.29
N ASP A 24 2.66 3.63 -0.29
CA ASP A 24 3.99 3.36 0.23
C ASP A 24 4.05 3.59 1.75
N ILE A 25 5.01 2.96 2.42
CA ILE A 25 5.28 3.10 3.85
C ILE A 25 6.68 3.67 4.06
N HIS A 26 6.74 4.74 4.83
CA HIS A 26 7.96 5.43 5.20
C HIS A 26 8.29 5.17 6.66
N ALA A 27 9.53 4.76 6.92
CA ALA A 27 10.09 4.66 8.25
C ALA A 27 11.07 5.81 8.47
N ILE A 28 10.69 6.77 9.30
CA ILE A 28 11.50 7.96 9.62
C ILE A 28 12.26 7.67 10.92
N PRO A 29 13.60 7.66 10.91
CA PRO A 29 14.41 7.42 12.10
C PRO A 29 14.03 8.36 13.25
N TYR A 30 13.98 7.82 14.47
CA TYR A 30 13.62 8.57 15.67
C TYR A 30 14.56 8.23 16.83
N TYR A 31 14.98 9.25 17.59
CA TYR A 31 15.97 9.10 18.67
C TYR A 31 15.39 9.31 20.08
N GLY A 32 14.19 9.89 20.17
CA GLY A 32 13.54 10.18 21.45
C GLY A 32 12.78 9.01 22.08
N GLY A 33 11.98 9.35 23.08
CA GLY A 33 11.01 8.47 23.75
C GLY A 33 9.58 8.71 23.25
N PRO A 34 8.66 7.77 23.49
CA PRO A 34 7.24 7.97 23.15
C PRO A 34 6.68 9.16 23.92
N HIS A 35 5.81 9.95 23.30
CA HIS A 35 5.25 11.13 23.95
C HIS A 35 3.91 10.80 24.62
N LYS A 36 2.91 10.32 23.88
CA LYS A 36 1.60 9.95 24.45
C LYS A 36 1.38 8.44 24.49
N SER A 37 2.00 7.69 23.59
CA SER A 37 1.84 6.25 23.50
C SER A 37 3.09 5.55 22.99
N LYS A 38 3.41 4.39 23.57
CA LYS A 38 4.42 3.47 23.03
C LYS A 38 4.12 3.04 21.59
N LYS A 39 2.86 3.12 21.14
CA LYS A 39 2.46 2.78 19.76
C LYS A 39 2.91 3.83 18.73
N GLU A 40 3.38 5.00 19.15
CA GLU A 40 3.92 6.03 18.25
C GLU A 40 5.29 5.66 17.66
N ILE A 41 5.95 4.65 18.23
CA ILE A 41 7.31 4.30 17.85
C ILE A 41 7.31 2.86 17.36
N GLY A 42 7.48 2.72 16.05
CA GLY A 42 7.77 1.45 15.40
C GLY A 42 9.20 1.00 15.67
N ARG A 43 9.45 -0.30 15.43
CA ARG A 43 10.80 -0.87 15.43
C ARG A 43 11.09 -1.48 14.06
N SER A 44 12.29 -1.26 13.54
CA SER A 44 12.78 -1.88 12.31
C SER A 44 14.26 -2.22 12.44
N LYS A 45 14.84 -2.76 11.37
CA LYS A 45 16.29 -2.92 11.25
C LYS A 45 16.99 -1.56 11.51
N PRO A 46 18.19 -1.57 12.11
CA PRO A 46 18.93 -0.36 12.34
C PRO A 46 19.07 0.47 11.05
N LYS A 47 18.76 1.75 11.14
CA LYS A 47 18.98 2.74 10.09
C LYS A 47 19.40 4.03 10.77
N ASP A 48 20.46 4.65 10.27
CA ASP A 48 21.01 5.91 10.80
C ASP A 48 21.25 5.84 12.33
N GLY A 49 21.73 4.70 12.83
CA GLY A 49 22.06 4.50 14.25
C GLY A 49 20.88 4.27 15.20
N THR A 50 19.65 4.15 14.70
CA THR A 50 18.47 3.84 15.54
C THR A 50 17.65 2.67 15.02
N THR A 51 16.97 1.99 15.93
CA THR A 51 15.95 0.97 15.63
C THR A 51 14.54 1.48 15.86
N LYS A 52 14.37 2.74 16.29
CA LYS A 52 13.09 3.38 16.57
C LYS A 52 12.68 4.24 15.38
N PHE A 53 11.42 4.16 14.97
CA PHE A 53 10.93 4.87 13.80
C PHE A 53 9.52 5.43 14.01
N HIS A 54 9.24 6.58 13.42
CA HIS A 54 7.88 6.97 13.09
C HIS A 54 7.50 6.37 11.75
N MET A 55 6.38 5.65 11.74
CA MET A 55 5.88 5.00 10.54
C MET A 55 4.77 5.85 9.94
N MET A 56 4.89 6.17 8.66
CA MET A 56 3.88 6.90 7.91
C MET A 56 3.51 6.12 6.66
N ALA A 57 2.27 6.23 6.24
CA ALA A 57 1.84 5.69 4.96
C ALA A 57 1.31 6.82 4.09
N THR A 58 1.64 6.76 2.81
CA THR A 58 1.23 7.76 1.83
C THR A 58 0.49 7.08 0.69
N ALA A 59 -0.47 7.78 0.09
CA ALA A 59 -0.96 7.44 -1.23
C ALA A 59 -0.80 8.62 -2.18
N TYR A 60 -0.31 8.32 -3.38
CA TYR A 60 -0.13 9.29 -4.45
C TYR A 60 -0.87 8.87 -5.72
N LEU A 61 -1.39 9.85 -6.47
CA LEU A 61 -1.99 9.62 -7.78
C LEU A 61 -0.96 9.73 -8.89
N ILE A 62 -1.16 8.91 -9.93
CA ILE A 62 -0.45 9.06 -11.20
C ILE A 62 -1.38 9.85 -12.13
N GLY A 63 -1.06 11.13 -12.35
CA GLY A 63 -1.79 11.99 -13.28
C GLY A 63 -1.54 11.61 -14.75
N LYS A 64 -2.29 12.22 -15.66
CA LYS A 64 -2.30 11.91 -17.11
C LYS A 64 -0.90 11.95 -17.78
N ASN A 65 0.03 12.75 -17.25
CA ASN A 65 1.39 12.89 -17.81
C ASN A 65 2.48 12.22 -16.94
N GLY A 66 2.11 11.23 -16.11
CA GLY A 66 3.05 10.55 -15.21
C GLY A 66 3.48 11.35 -13.97
N LYS A 67 2.97 12.58 -13.80
CA LYS A 67 3.18 13.40 -12.59
C LYS A 67 2.55 12.72 -11.37
N ARG A 68 3.30 12.70 -10.26
CA ARG A 68 2.86 12.10 -8.99
C ARG A 68 2.42 13.18 -8.01
N PHE A 69 1.25 13.00 -7.43
CA PHE A 69 0.71 13.92 -6.42
C PHE A 69 0.43 13.15 -5.13
N THR A 70 1.08 13.50 -4.03
CA THR A 70 0.81 12.90 -2.71
C THR A 70 -0.43 13.54 -2.12
N LEU A 71 -1.52 12.75 -2.01
CA LEU A 71 -2.84 13.30 -1.66
C LEU A 71 -3.41 12.71 -0.36
N ALA A 72 -2.84 11.60 0.11
CA ALA A 72 -3.16 11.05 1.41
C ALA A 72 -1.88 10.73 2.17
N VAL A 73 -1.86 11.11 3.44
CA VAL A 73 -0.80 10.79 4.39
C VAL A 73 -1.46 10.41 5.70
N THR A 74 -1.01 9.32 6.32
CA THR A 74 -1.47 8.92 7.64
C THR A 74 -0.30 8.40 8.47
N PHE A 75 -0.35 8.68 9.77
CA PHE A 75 0.51 8.00 10.73
C PHE A 75 0.12 6.52 10.84
N VAL A 76 1.09 5.65 11.09
CA VAL A 76 0.91 4.19 11.23
C VAL A 76 1.36 3.76 12.62
N PRO A 77 0.45 3.71 13.61
CA PRO A 77 0.79 3.22 14.94
C PRO A 77 1.32 1.79 14.91
N LEU A 78 2.22 1.45 15.84
CA LEU A 78 2.71 0.09 16.03
C LEU A 78 1.54 -0.89 16.23
N GLY A 79 1.61 -2.02 15.53
CA GLY A 79 0.57 -3.04 15.53
C GLY A 79 -0.57 -2.79 14.52
N THR A 80 -0.56 -1.65 13.81
CA THR A 80 -1.55 -1.40 12.76
C THR A 80 -1.38 -2.37 11.60
N THR A 81 -2.45 -3.10 11.26
CA THR A 81 -2.42 -4.03 10.13
C THR A 81 -2.33 -3.30 8.80
N MET A 82 -1.64 -3.88 7.81
CA MET A 82 -1.57 -3.30 6.45
C MET A 82 -2.94 -3.10 5.81
N ARG A 83 -3.91 -3.97 6.13
CA ARG A 83 -5.32 -3.79 5.73
C ARG A 83 -5.89 -2.47 6.24
N ALA A 84 -5.67 -2.15 7.52
CA ALA A 84 -6.16 -0.92 8.12
C ALA A 84 -5.47 0.30 7.52
N VAL A 85 -4.16 0.23 7.28
CA VAL A 85 -3.41 1.30 6.60
C VAL A 85 -4.00 1.60 5.21
N VAL A 86 -4.17 0.56 4.38
CA VAL A 86 -4.75 0.72 3.03
C VAL A 86 -6.19 1.24 3.09
N GLN A 87 -6.99 0.76 4.04
CA GLN A 87 -8.36 1.26 4.23
C GLN A 87 -8.38 2.76 4.58
N THR A 88 -7.50 3.21 5.46
CA THR A 88 -7.37 4.63 5.82
C THR A 88 -6.95 5.47 4.62
N LEU A 89 -5.96 5.01 3.84
CA LEU A 89 -5.52 5.72 2.64
C LEU A 89 -6.64 5.86 1.59
N LEU A 90 -7.37 4.77 1.33
CA LEU A 90 -8.53 4.80 0.42
C LEU A 90 -9.64 5.74 0.91
N TYR A 91 -9.88 5.75 2.23
CA TYR A 91 -10.84 6.68 2.83
C TYR A 91 -10.41 8.14 2.64
N LEU A 92 -9.13 8.46 2.87
CA LEU A 92 -8.60 9.81 2.66
C LEU A 92 -8.69 10.24 1.19
N LEU A 93 -8.33 9.37 0.24
CA LEU A 93 -8.47 9.65 -1.18
C LEU A 93 -9.94 9.89 -1.58
N LYS A 94 -10.86 9.08 -1.06
CA LYS A 94 -12.31 9.27 -1.29
C LYS A 94 -12.79 10.61 -0.75
N ARG A 95 -12.31 11.05 0.43
CA ARG A 95 -12.62 12.39 0.99
C ARG A 95 -12.09 13.53 0.12
N CYS A 96 -11.06 13.29 -0.69
CA CYS A 96 -10.57 14.24 -1.69
C CYS A 96 -11.34 14.19 -3.01
N GLY A 97 -12.42 13.39 -3.11
CA GLY A 97 -13.24 13.27 -4.32
C GLY A 97 -12.64 12.37 -5.40
N ILE A 98 -11.64 11.56 -5.04
CA ILE A 98 -10.94 10.69 -5.99
C ILE A 98 -11.57 9.30 -6.00
N THR A 99 -11.83 8.79 -7.20
CA THR A 99 -12.18 7.38 -7.40
C THR A 99 -10.96 6.60 -7.84
N VAL A 100 -10.54 5.61 -7.04
CA VAL A 100 -9.35 4.79 -7.32
C VAL A 100 -9.74 3.59 -8.18
N ARG A 101 -9.18 3.52 -9.39
CA ARG A 101 -9.32 2.39 -10.32
C ARG A 101 -8.48 1.20 -9.89
N ARG A 102 -7.20 1.47 -9.63
CA ARG A 102 -6.18 0.49 -9.33
C ARG A 102 -5.23 1.03 -8.28
N LEU A 103 -4.83 0.18 -7.35
CA LEU A 103 -3.80 0.48 -6.36
C LEU A 103 -2.51 -0.30 -6.67
N LEU A 104 -1.42 0.42 -6.91
CA LEU A 104 -0.08 -0.11 -7.05
C LEU A 104 0.58 -0.12 -5.67
N LEU A 105 1.02 -1.29 -5.23
CA LEU A 105 1.54 -1.48 -3.89
C LEU A 105 2.93 -2.11 -3.96
N ASP A 106 3.76 -1.77 -2.99
CA ASP A 106 5.04 -2.43 -2.79
C ASP A 106 4.86 -3.84 -2.17
N ARG A 107 5.98 -4.54 -1.97
CA ARG A 107 5.96 -5.88 -1.35
C ARG A 107 5.56 -5.84 0.13
N GLY A 108 5.77 -4.73 0.83
CA GLY A 108 5.38 -4.55 2.24
C GLY A 108 3.88 -4.73 2.47
N PHE A 109 3.05 -4.38 1.49
CA PHE A 109 1.60 -4.58 1.54
C PHE A 109 1.12 -5.99 1.14
N TYR A 110 2.02 -6.94 0.83
CA TYR A 110 1.65 -8.31 0.49
C TYR A 110 1.05 -9.06 1.70
N ALA A 111 -0.25 -8.85 1.92
CA ALA A 111 -1.02 -9.41 3.03
C ALA A 111 -2.44 -9.80 2.56
N ILE A 112 -2.94 -10.95 3.01
CA ILE A 112 -4.25 -11.47 2.57
C ILE A 112 -5.39 -10.51 2.91
N GLY A 113 -5.27 -9.79 4.03
CA GLY A 113 -6.25 -8.79 4.43
C GLY A 113 -6.33 -7.60 3.46
N VAL A 114 -5.20 -7.19 2.87
CA VAL A 114 -5.15 -6.12 1.86
C VAL A 114 -5.82 -6.61 0.58
N VAL A 115 -5.43 -7.79 0.10
CA VAL A 115 -6.02 -8.40 -1.12
C VAL A 115 -7.54 -8.54 -0.99
N ARG A 116 -8.04 -9.10 0.11
CA ARG A 116 -9.49 -9.27 0.33
C ARG A 116 -10.22 -7.93 0.42
N LEU A 117 -9.60 -6.90 0.99
CA LEU A 117 -10.17 -5.57 1.03
C LEU A 117 -10.33 -5.00 -0.39
N LEU A 118 -9.29 -5.08 -1.22
CA LEU A 118 -9.31 -4.53 -2.58
C LEU A 118 -10.30 -5.26 -3.49
N ILE A 119 -10.37 -6.60 -3.39
CA ILE A 119 -11.38 -7.40 -4.10
C ILE A 119 -12.80 -6.99 -3.67
N ARG A 120 -13.05 -6.88 -2.36
CA ARG A 120 -14.37 -6.48 -1.84
C ARG A 120 -14.79 -5.09 -2.33
N LEU A 121 -13.84 -4.17 -2.43
CA LEU A 121 -14.07 -2.81 -2.91
C LEU A 121 -14.08 -2.69 -4.45
N ASN A 122 -13.90 -3.79 -5.18
CA ASN A 122 -13.75 -3.82 -6.64
C ASN A 122 -12.63 -2.88 -7.16
N ILE A 123 -11.53 -2.79 -6.42
CA ILE A 123 -10.36 -1.99 -6.79
C ILE A 123 -9.30 -2.93 -7.39
N GLY A 124 -8.86 -2.65 -8.62
CA GLY A 124 -7.77 -3.40 -9.23
C GLY A 124 -6.47 -3.23 -8.44
N PHE A 125 -5.52 -4.15 -8.54
CA PHE A 125 -4.25 -3.98 -7.84
C PHE A 125 -3.08 -4.68 -8.50
N ILE A 126 -1.88 -4.18 -8.21
CA ILE A 126 -0.61 -4.84 -8.50
C ILE A 126 0.20 -4.83 -7.21
N ILE A 127 0.60 -6.02 -6.74
CA ILE A 127 1.41 -6.19 -5.53
C ILE A 127 2.49 -7.23 -5.81
N PRO A 128 3.78 -6.91 -5.65
CA PRO A 128 4.84 -7.91 -5.71
C PRO A 128 4.65 -8.98 -4.65
N MET A 129 4.64 -10.25 -5.06
CA MET A 129 4.55 -11.37 -4.13
C MET A 129 5.79 -11.45 -3.24
N LYS A 130 5.61 -11.82 -1.96
CA LYS A 130 6.73 -12.07 -1.05
C LYS A 130 7.28 -13.48 -1.24
N GLY A 131 8.52 -13.58 -1.70
CA GLY A 131 9.24 -14.84 -1.93
C GLY A 131 8.89 -15.53 -3.26
N ASN A 132 9.60 -16.62 -3.56
CA ASN A 132 9.42 -17.41 -4.79
C ASN A 132 8.24 -18.39 -4.64
N ARG A 133 7.01 -17.86 -4.67
CA ARG A 133 5.78 -18.64 -4.45
C ARG A 133 5.23 -19.30 -5.71
N LEU A 134 5.72 -18.91 -6.88
CA LEU A 134 5.35 -19.47 -8.18
C LEU A 134 6.51 -20.29 -8.75
N LYS A 135 6.19 -21.31 -9.56
CA LYS A 135 7.20 -22.11 -10.24
C LYS A 135 7.99 -21.25 -11.22
N LYS A 136 9.32 -21.33 -11.21
CA LYS A 136 10.16 -20.69 -12.23
C LYS A 136 9.92 -21.37 -13.57
N LYS A 137 9.77 -20.57 -14.63
CA LYS A 137 9.65 -21.03 -16.03
C LYS A 137 10.63 -20.23 -16.90
N LYS A 138 10.81 -20.65 -18.16
CA LYS A 138 11.66 -19.94 -19.15
C LYS A 138 10.98 -18.71 -19.77
N LYS A 139 9.65 -18.60 -19.66
CA LYS A 139 8.85 -17.45 -20.14
C LYS A 139 7.92 -16.95 -19.05
N SER A 140 7.62 -15.65 -19.06
CA SER A 140 6.60 -15.05 -18.21
C SER A 140 5.25 -15.73 -18.43
N TYR A 141 4.45 -15.89 -17.38
CA TYR A 141 3.16 -16.57 -17.48
C TYR A 141 2.15 -16.05 -16.45
N ARG A 142 0.87 -16.21 -16.78
CA ARG A 142 -0.26 -15.93 -15.88
C ARG A 142 -0.73 -17.25 -15.25
N THR A 143 -1.16 -17.19 -14.00
CA THR A 143 -1.68 -18.35 -13.26
C THR A 143 -2.62 -17.86 -12.16
N THR A 144 -3.43 -18.76 -11.62
CA THR A 144 -4.13 -18.51 -10.36
C THR A 144 -3.24 -18.96 -9.20
N TYR A 145 -3.21 -18.19 -8.12
CA TYR A 145 -2.48 -18.51 -6.90
C TYR A 145 -3.43 -18.48 -5.70
N LEU A 146 -3.40 -19.54 -4.88
CA LEU A 146 -4.10 -19.60 -3.61
C LEU A 146 -3.24 -18.95 -2.52
N MET A 147 -3.52 -17.69 -2.21
CA MET A 147 -2.90 -17.02 -1.08
C MET A 147 -3.43 -17.63 0.21
N LYS A 148 -2.51 -18.03 1.10
CA LYS A 148 -2.82 -18.61 2.41
C LYS A 148 -2.19 -17.76 3.52
N SER A 149 -2.89 -17.62 4.63
CA SER A 149 -2.41 -17.04 5.88
C SER A 149 -3.15 -17.70 7.04
N ALA A 150 -2.65 -17.56 8.26
CA ALA A 150 -3.35 -17.98 9.46
C ALA A 150 -3.66 -16.74 10.30
N ARG A 151 -4.90 -16.61 10.77
CA ARG A 151 -5.29 -15.63 11.79
C ARG A 151 -6.04 -16.38 12.87
N ASP A 152 -5.61 -16.21 14.12
CA ASP A 152 -6.20 -16.88 15.29
C ASP A 152 -6.29 -18.41 15.11
N GLY A 153 -5.25 -19.00 14.52
CA GLY A 153 -5.18 -20.44 14.21
C GLY A 153 -6.04 -20.90 13.04
N LYS A 154 -6.98 -20.08 12.54
CA LYS A 154 -7.86 -20.42 11.41
C LYS A 154 -7.17 -20.11 10.08
N PRO A 155 -7.09 -21.07 9.14
CA PRO A 155 -6.57 -20.81 7.81
C PRO A 155 -7.49 -19.85 7.06
N ILE A 156 -6.91 -18.78 6.53
CA ILE A 156 -7.58 -17.86 5.62
C ILE A 156 -6.97 -18.05 4.24
N THR A 157 -7.83 -18.22 3.24
CA THR A 157 -7.43 -18.39 1.85
C THR A 157 -8.09 -17.36 0.94
N GLN A 158 -7.42 -17.05 -0.17
CA GLN A 158 -7.94 -16.18 -1.23
C GLN A 158 -7.28 -16.54 -2.56
N LEU A 159 -8.07 -16.90 -3.57
CA LEU A 159 -7.58 -17.04 -4.94
C LEU A 159 -7.30 -15.65 -5.53
N VAL A 160 -6.18 -15.51 -6.22
CA VAL A 160 -5.78 -14.30 -6.94
C VAL A 160 -5.18 -14.65 -8.29
N ASN A 161 -5.38 -13.77 -9.26
CA ASN A 161 -4.61 -13.80 -10.49
C ASN A 161 -3.18 -13.37 -10.18
N ALA A 162 -2.21 -14.19 -10.58
CA ALA A 162 -0.81 -13.94 -10.39
C ALA A 162 -0.07 -13.99 -11.73
N VAL A 163 0.92 -13.12 -11.87
CA VAL A 163 1.78 -13.06 -13.06
C VAL A 163 3.21 -13.29 -12.60
N SER A 164 3.84 -14.34 -13.12
CA SER A 164 5.28 -14.53 -12.98
C SER A 164 5.95 -13.79 -14.12
N VAL A 165 6.78 -12.79 -13.78
CA VAL A 165 7.54 -12.00 -14.75
C VAL A 165 9.00 -12.42 -14.68
N ILE A 166 9.59 -12.76 -15.82
CA ILE A 166 11.03 -13.04 -15.93
C ILE A 166 11.74 -11.73 -16.27
N LYS A 167 12.82 -11.45 -15.55
CA LYS A 167 13.70 -10.32 -15.85
C LYS A 167 14.44 -10.64 -17.15
N TYR A 168 14.19 -9.87 -18.20
CA TYR A 168 15.03 -9.89 -19.38
C TYR A 168 16.28 -9.06 -19.08
N ASN A 169 17.46 -9.62 -19.29
CA ASN A 169 18.67 -8.81 -19.38
C ASN A 169 18.54 -8.04 -20.70
N MET A 170 18.37 -6.72 -20.60
CA MET A 170 18.70 -5.85 -21.73
C MET A 170 20.23 -5.85 -21.76
N GLY A 171 20.79 -6.44 -22.83
CA GLY A 171 22.22 -6.41 -23.11
C GLY A 171 22.71 -4.99 -23.35
#